data_AF-A0A843K838-F1
#
_entry.id   AF-A0A843K838-F1
#
_cell.length_a   1.000
_cell.length_b   1.000
_cell.length_c   1.000
_cell.angle_alpha   90.00
_cell.angle_beta   90.00
_cell.angle_gamma   90.00
#
_symmetry.space_group_name_H-M   'P 1'
#
loop_
_entity.id
_entity.type
_entity.pdbx_description
1 polymer ?
#
loop_
_entity_poly.entity_id
_entity_poly.type
_entity_poly.pdbx_seq_one_letter_code
_entity_poly.pdbx_strand_id
1 'polypeptide(L)' 'MTGQATVKIYAVKSRHTINLPSDFVRDSAFPFKVGEELIARIEGEKVIIEKKKT' A
#
# COMPACT_ATOMS: atom_id res chain seq x y z
N MET A 1 -5.06 -15.23 -8.24
CA MET A 1 -5.03 -13.76 -8.19
C MET A 1 -5.95 -13.33 -7.07
N THR A 2 -5.39 -13.03 -5.90
CA THR A 2 -6.17 -12.54 -4.76
C THR A 2 -5.97 -11.05 -4.70
N GLY A 3 -6.85 -10.27 -5.34
CA GLY A 3 -6.83 -8.80 -5.35
C GLY A 3 -7.08 -8.15 -3.97
N GLN A 4 -6.90 -8.92 -2.89
CA GLN A 4 -7.15 -8.53 -1.52
C GLN A 4 -6.18 -9.29 -0.59
N ALA A 5 -5.66 -8.59 0.41
CA ALA A 5 -4.93 -9.15 1.52
C ALA A 5 -5.36 -8.46 2.82
N THR A 6 -5.48 -9.23 3.91
CA THR A 6 -5.68 -8.65 5.24
C THR A 6 -4.34 -8.17 5.78
N VAL A 7 -4.26 -6.89 6.16
CA VAL A 7 -3.03 -6.25 6.65
C VAL A 7 -3.30 -5.52 7.95
N LYS A 8 -2.22 -5.10 8.64
CA LYS A 8 -2.29 -4.31 9.87
C LYS A 8 -1.39 -3.09 9.74
N ILE A 9 -1.80 -2.00 10.38
CA ILE A 9 -0.95 -0.82 10.59
C ILE A 9 -0.13 -1.05 11.85
N TYR A 10 1.18 -0.86 11.76
CA TYR A 10 2.10 -0.84 12.88
C TYR A 10 2.52 0.60 13.15
N ALA A 11 2.75 0.91 14.43
CA ALA A 11 3.22 2.23 14.86
C ALA A 11 4.54 2.09 15.62
N VAL A 12 5.55 2.86 15.22
CA VAL A 12 6.84 2.95 15.90
C VAL A 12 7.22 4.42 16.02
N LYS A 13 7.12 4.97 17.24
CA LYS A 13 7.33 6.40 17.53
C LYS A 13 6.44 7.27 16.61
N SER A 14 7.06 8.11 15.78
CA SER A 14 6.37 9.00 14.85
C SER A 14 6.06 8.38 13.48
N ARG A 15 6.34 7.07 13.28
CA ARG A 15 6.16 6.39 11.99
C ARG A 15 5.06 5.35 12.07
N HIS A 16 4.26 5.28 11.02
CA HIS A 16 3.27 4.23 10.81
C HIS A 16 3.63 3.47 9.53
N THR A 17 3.53 2.15 9.57
CA THR A 17 3.82 1.28 8.43
C THR A 17 2.70 0.29 8.19
N ILE A 18 2.45 -0.03 6.92
CA ILE A 18 1.63 -1.16 6.50
C ILE A 18 2.57 -2.15 5.83
N ASN A 19 2.60 -3.38 6.35
CA ASN A 19 3.33 -4.45 5.71
C ASN A 19 2.40 -5.19 4.75
N LEU A 20 2.76 -5.24 3.47
CA LEU A 20 2.07 -6.04 2.47
C LEU A 20 2.72 -7.43 2.39
N PRO A 21 1.92 -8.53 2.40
CA PRO A 21 2.43 -9.89 2.23
C PRO A 21 3.24 -10.06 0.93
N SER A 22 4.28 -10.89 0.96
CA SER A 22 5.19 -11.05 -0.18
C SER A 22 4.54 -11.66 -1.42
N ASP A 23 3.58 -12.57 -1.22
CA ASP A 23 2.78 -13.15 -2.29
C ASP A 23 1.86 -12.11 -2.96
N PHE A 24 1.25 -11.21 -2.16
CA PHE A 24 0.46 -10.10 -2.66
C PHE A 24 1.29 -9.11 -3.49
N VAL A 25 2.51 -8.78 -3.03
CA VAL A 25 3.42 -7.85 -3.74
C VAL A 25 4.00 -8.47 -5.02
N ARG A 26 4.19 -9.79 -5.06
CA ARG A 26 4.73 -10.51 -6.22
C ARG A 26 3.66 -10.87 -7.28
N ASP A 27 2.38 -10.61 -6.99
CA ASP A 27 1.30 -10.79 -7.97
C ASP A 27 1.53 -9.83 -9.16
N SER A 28 1.36 -10.32 -10.39
CA SER A 28 1.55 -9.52 -11.60
C SER A 28 0.60 -8.33 -11.71
N ALA A 29 -0.52 -8.35 -10.98
CA ALA A 29 -1.46 -7.24 -10.89
C ALA A 29 -1.05 -6.17 -9.86
N PHE A 30 -0.01 -6.41 -9.04
CA PHE A 30 0.46 -5.44 -8.06
C PHE A 30 0.95 -4.16 -8.77
N PRO A 31 0.35 -2.99 -8.49
CA PRO A 31 0.50 -1.84 -9.39
C PRO A 31 1.79 -1.04 -9.15
N PHE A 32 2.54 -1.30 -8.08
CA PHE A 32 3.65 -0.46 -7.62
C PHE A 32 5.02 -1.15 -7.71
N LYS A 33 6.08 -0.35 -7.75
CA LYS A 33 7.48 -0.82 -7.63
C LYS A 33 8.07 -0.44 -6.28
N VAL A 34 9.02 -1.26 -5.81
CA VAL A 34 9.80 -0.95 -4.60
C VAL A 34 10.56 0.37 -4.81
N GLY A 35 10.38 1.32 -3.89
CA GLY A 35 11.02 2.65 -3.94
C GLY A 35 10.29 3.69 -4.80
N GLU A 36 9.18 3.34 -5.43
CA GLU A 36 8.34 4.31 -6.17
C GLU A 36 7.68 5.31 -5.20
N GLU A 37 7.70 6.60 -5.54
CA GLU A 37 6.93 7.61 -4.81
C GLU A 37 5.43 7.47 -5.12
N LEU A 38 4.63 7.36 -4.07
CA LEU A 38 3.17 7.20 -4.16
C LEU A 38 2.47 8.37 -3.46
N ILE A 39 1.22 8.62 -3.85
CA ILE A 39 0.32 9.53 -3.15
C ILE A 39 -0.65 8.71 -2.31
N ALA A 40 -0.70 9.00 -1.01
CA ALA A 40 -1.75 8.50 -0.13
C ALA A 40 -2.71 9.64 0.20
N ARG A 41 -4.02 9.38 0.11
CA ARG A 41 -5.07 10.34 0.48
C ARG A 41 -6.20 9.65 1.22
N ILE A 42 -6.92 10.41 2.02
CA ILE A 42 -8.11 9.95 2.73
C ILE A 42 -9.34 10.35 1.89
N GLU A 43 -10.15 9.36 1.53
CA GLU A 43 -11.44 9.57 0.86
C GLU A 43 -12.53 8.84 1.64
N GLY A 44 -13.38 9.60 2.36
CA GLY A 44 -14.38 9.00 3.25
C GLY A 44 -13.72 8.16 4.34
N GLU A 45 -14.11 6.89 4.44
CA GLU A 45 -13.62 5.94 5.46
C GLU A 45 -12.43 5.09 5.00
N LYS A 46 -11.77 5.45 3.89
CA LYS A 46 -10.66 4.67 3.31
C LYS A 46 -9.45 5.54 2.98
N VAL A 47 -8.27 4.91 3.03
CA VAL A 47 -7.04 5.46 2.45
C VAL A 47 -6.91 4.91 1.04
N ILE A 48 -6.73 5.80 0.07
CA ILE A 48 -6.40 5.45 -1.30
C ILE A 48 -4.91 5.73 -1.52
N ILE A 49 -4.19 4.73 -2.01
CA ILE A 49 -2.79 4.84 -2.44
C ILE A 49 -2.77 4.73 -3.96
N GLU A 50 -2.15 5.70 -4.63
CA GLU A 50 -2.02 5.72 -6.09
C GLU A 50 -0.64 6.18 -6.53
N LYS A 51 -0.33 5.93 -7.80
CA LYS A 51 0.87 6.49 -8.43
C LYS A 51 0.77 8.01 -8.47
N LYS A 52 1.87 8.68 -8.14
CA LYS A 52 2.00 10.11 -8.35
C LYS A 52 1.85 10.40 -9.85
N LYS A 53 0.81 11.13 -10.24
CA LYS A 53 0.68 11.62 -11.62
C LYS A 53 1.74 12.69 -11.83
N THR A 54 2.64 12.45 -12.77
CA THR A 54 3.58 13.46 -13.28
C THR A 54 2.87 14.40 -14.23
#